data_AF-A0A942E9P9-F1
#
_entry.id   AF-A0A942E9P9-F1
#
_cell.length_a   1.000
_cell.length_b   1.000
_cell.length_c   1.000
_cell.angle_alpha   90.00
_cell.angle_beta   90.00
_cell.angle_gamma   90.00
#
_symmetry.space_group_name_H-M   'P 1'
#
loop_
_entity.id
_entity.type
_entity.pdbx_description
1 polymer ?
#
loop_
_entity_poly.entity_id
_entity_poly.type
_entity_poly.pdbx_seq_one_letter_code
_entity_poly.pdbx_strand_id
1 'polypeptide(L)'
;MTDKRSPHKRNRVAHSIYILAVVASFAILAMTIVLIIPADLGTPYEPLEIGQSFVFDPWEITLGHLHLSYPAGGVMVEASRHGELTAFVLLAEGTAHFSGNEEGASFPITQLVLHAHPAEIAVLRGQTFIAQEVLPEAMDEAMALLATIAHEEPVLEVFGVRKVFLPRRGVARVALFSPEGERATYIQARRTLWQGPGALPIALHNPGAKQYPPHDQFIMSLAILAVMLAAVAAGVVFVTQDYDPQATYGHEGAKIMWPLGLALLHVVVESYLVLQALHPLVILGWRVMIMSGILWIADTYGNALTFLGCTMKRVLPAIGTGIWTGLLLYLCGTLALPSGLNIVTADLLTNLVYVTVSSALFHEILWRGLVQGALRQHHSASFSIGVTTVLAALFSLIPALLAGNFAAAVLIQSFFIVPMSTIMLGLVYERTHNIFAPLATVTTMHILSFLLHF
;
A
#
# COMPACT_ATOMS: atom_id res chain seq x y z
N MET A 1 5.56 -55.70 23.74
CA MET A 1 6.03 -54.31 23.55
C MET A 1 4.96 -53.54 22.79
N THR A 2 3.98 -52.99 23.51
CA THR A 2 2.99 -52.07 22.93
C THR A 2 3.53 -50.66 23.10
N ASP A 3 3.87 -50.03 21.99
CA ASP A 3 4.32 -48.64 21.86
C ASP A 3 3.27 -47.70 22.48
N LYS A 4 3.42 -47.37 23.77
CA LYS A 4 2.64 -46.33 24.46
C LYS A 4 3.11 -44.98 23.90
N ARG A 5 2.69 -44.65 22.68
CA ARG A 5 2.79 -43.27 22.17
C ARG A 5 2.11 -42.36 23.17
N SER A 6 2.87 -41.45 23.76
CA SER A 6 2.39 -40.57 24.81
C SER A 6 1.11 -39.83 24.36
N PRO A 7 0.09 -39.70 25.22
CA PRO A 7 -1.17 -39.02 24.88
C PRO A 7 -0.97 -37.59 24.36
N HIS A 8 0.17 -36.96 24.68
CA HIS A 8 0.56 -35.68 24.12
C HIS A 8 0.83 -35.68 22.61
N LYS A 9 1.36 -36.75 22.01
CA LYS A 9 1.58 -36.79 20.56
C LYS A 9 0.27 -36.92 19.77
N ARG A 10 -0.73 -37.61 20.31
CA ARG A 10 -2.05 -37.79 19.65
C ARG A 10 -2.86 -36.50 19.63
N ASN A 11 -2.80 -35.69 20.70
CA ASN A 11 -3.42 -34.36 20.73
C ASN A 11 -2.76 -33.36 19.78
N ARG A 12 -1.45 -33.48 19.51
CA ARG A 12 -0.77 -32.60 18.55
C ARG A 12 -1.29 -32.77 17.14
N VAL A 13 -1.39 -34.01 16.64
CA VAL A 13 -1.90 -34.27 15.28
C VAL A 13 -3.33 -33.76 15.11
N ALA A 14 -4.21 -34.02 16.09
CA ALA A 14 -5.58 -33.51 16.05
C ALA A 14 -5.64 -31.97 16.06
N HIS A 15 -4.77 -31.33 16.84
CA HIS A 15 -4.64 -29.86 16.89
C HIS A 15 -4.11 -29.27 15.58
N SER A 16 -3.12 -29.92 14.95
CA SER A 16 -2.60 -29.53 13.62
C SER A 16 -3.69 -29.64 12.54
N ILE A 17 -4.47 -30.72 12.55
CA ILE A 17 -5.60 -30.91 11.63
C ILE A 17 -6.66 -29.83 11.84
N TYR A 18 -7.00 -29.52 13.09
CA TYR A 18 -7.96 -28.46 13.41
C TYR A 18 -7.49 -27.08 12.91
N ILE A 19 -6.23 -26.71 13.17
CA ILE A 19 -5.69 -25.43 12.70
C ILE A 19 -5.65 -25.40 11.17
N LEU A 20 -5.26 -26.50 10.51
CA LEU A 20 -5.27 -26.59 9.06
C LEU A 20 -6.68 -26.41 8.47
N ALA A 21 -7.70 -27.01 9.09
CA ALA A 21 -9.09 -26.84 8.69
C ALA A 21 -9.55 -25.38 8.84
N VAL A 22 -9.13 -24.70 9.92
CA VAL A 22 -9.41 -23.26 10.13
C VAL A 22 -8.71 -22.41 9.07
N VAL A 23 -7.43 -22.66 8.77
CA VAL A 23 -6.68 -21.99 7.70
C VAL A 23 -7.37 -22.17 6.37
N ALA A 24 -7.73 -23.41 6.02
CA ALA A 24 -8.40 -23.73 4.77
C ALA A 24 -9.76 -23.03 4.66
N SER A 25 -10.53 -22.96 5.75
CA SER A 25 -11.83 -22.29 5.79
C SER A 25 -11.69 -20.78 5.53
N PHE A 26 -10.72 -20.12 6.16
CA PHE A 26 -10.46 -18.70 5.90
C PHE A 26 -9.93 -18.46 4.48
N ALA A 27 -9.08 -19.34 3.95
CA ALA A 27 -8.58 -19.24 2.59
C ALA A 27 -9.70 -19.39 1.55
N ILE A 28 -10.60 -20.37 1.72
CA ILE A 28 -11.79 -20.56 0.87
C ILE A 28 -12.71 -19.36 0.94
N LEU A 29 -12.97 -18.83 2.15
CA LEU A 29 -13.79 -17.65 2.33
C LEU A 29 -13.17 -16.44 1.61
N ALA A 30 -11.88 -16.19 1.80
CA ALA A 30 -11.17 -15.11 1.13
C ALA A 30 -11.24 -15.25 -0.40
N MET A 31 -10.96 -16.44 -0.93
CA MET A 31 -11.00 -16.69 -2.38
C MET A 31 -12.41 -16.50 -2.95
N THR A 32 -13.44 -16.94 -2.22
CA THR A 32 -14.84 -16.75 -2.62
C THR A 32 -15.18 -15.26 -2.71
N ILE A 33 -14.75 -14.44 -1.74
CA ILE A 33 -15.04 -13.01 -1.77
C ILE A 33 -14.27 -12.31 -2.90
N VAL A 34 -12.99 -12.64 -3.13
CA VAL A 34 -12.20 -12.11 -4.25
C VAL A 34 -12.86 -12.40 -5.60
N LEU A 35 -13.41 -13.61 -5.79
CA LEU A 35 -14.10 -13.99 -7.02
C LEU A 35 -15.41 -13.25 -7.24
N ILE A 36 -16.14 -12.92 -6.17
CA ILE A 36 -17.44 -12.23 -6.28
C ILE A 36 -17.23 -10.73 -6.55
N ILE A 37 -16.12 -10.14 -6.11
CA ILE A 37 -15.95 -8.68 -6.05
C ILE A 37 -14.54 -8.19 -6.47
N PRO A 38 -14.08 -8.53 -7.69
CA PRO A 38 -12.71 -8.24 -8.11
C PRO A 38 -12.43 -6.73 -8.27
N ALA A 39 -13.39 -5.96 -8.78
CA ALA A 39 -13.23 -4.53 -9.07
C ALA A 39 -13.11 -3.64 -7.81
N ASP A 40 -13.43 -4.18 -6.63
CA ASP A 40 -13.49 -3.40 -5.40
C ASP A 40 -12.22 -3.46 -4.57
N LEU A 41 -11.30 -4.34 -4.96
CA LEU A 41 -10.09 -4.68 -4.22
C LEU A 41 -8.85 -3.83 -4.58
N GLY A 42 -9.01 -2.95 -5.57
CA GLY A 42 -7.93 -2.17 -6.17
C GLY A 42 -6.97 -3.04 -6.99
N THR A 43 -6.38 -2.47 -8.03
CA THR A 43 -5.31 -3.12 -8.79
C THR A 43 -3.95 -2.66 -8.25
N PRO A 44 -2.88 -3.46 -8.35
CA PRO A 44 -1.53 -2.98 -8.11
C PRO A 44 -1.27 -1.67 -8.88
N TYR A 45 -0.54 -0.74 -8.28
CA TYR A 45 -0.22 0.52 -8.93
C TYR A 45 0.89 0.29 -9.94
N GLU A 46 0.59 0.54 -11.21
CA GLU A 46 1.57 0.72 -12.26
C GLU A 46 1.46 2.14 -12.84
N PRO A 47 2.58 2.80 -13.15
CA PRO A 47 2.55 4.05 -13.90
C PRO A 47 1.71 3.87 -15.17
N LEU A 48 0.99 4.93 -15.56
CA LEU A 48 0.29 4.89 -16.85
C LEU A 48 1.32 4.83 -17.96
N GLU A 49 1.17 3.84 -18.82
CA GLU A 49 1.94 3.72 -20.05
C GLU A 49 1.24 4.53 -21.14
N ILE A 50 1.96 5.45 -21.75
CA ILE A 50 1.45 6.19 -22.88
C ILE A 50 1.51 5.28 -24.11
N GLY A 51 0.35 5.05 -24.71
CA GLY A 51 0.21 4.23 -25.89
C GLY A 51 0.41 5.05 -27.16
N GLN A 52 -0.70 5.45 -27.76
CA GLN A 52 -0.72 6.10 -29.07
C GLN A 52 -1.39 7.48 -28.98
N SER A 53 -0.95 8.39 -29.83
CA SER A 53 -1.64 9.65 -30.10
C SER A 53 -2.55 9.54 -31.32
N PHE A 54 -3.60 10.34 -31.32
CA PHE A 54 -4.58 10.40 -32.38
C PHE A 54 -5.09 11.81 -32.56
N VAL A 55 -5.42 12.18 -33.79
CA VAL A 55 -6.15 13.42 -34.08
C VAL A 55 -7.63 13.10 -34.12
N PHE A 56 -8.44 13.91 -33.45
CA PHE A 56 -9.90 13.77 -33.41
C PHE A 56 -10.60 14.99 -34.00
N ASP A 57 -11.69 14.73 -34.73
CA ASP A 57 -12.62 15.73 -35.27
C ASP A 57 -13.46 16.38 -34.16
N PRO A 58 -14.22 17.46 -34.43
CA PRO A 58 -15.03 18.12 -33.42
C PRO A 58 -15.83 17.15 -32.54
N TRP A 59 -15.66 17.26 -31.23
CA TRP A 59 -16.12 16.24 -30.28
C TRP A 59 -16.84 16.85 -29.09
N GLU A 60 -18.02 16.30 -28.81
CA GLU A 60 -18.82 16.60 -27.64
C GLU A 60 -18.86 15.39 -26.71
N ILE A 61 -18.44 15.59 -25.46
CA ILE A 61 -18.43 14.54 -24.44
C ILE A 61 -19.39 14.94 -23.33
N THR A 62 -20.25 14.02 -22.90
CA THR A 62 -21.19 14.24 -21.80
C THR A 62 -20.98 13.22 -20.68
N LEU A 63 -20.61 13.70 -19.49
CA LEU A 63 -20.27 12.91 -18.30
C LEU A 63 -21.12 13.33 -17.10
N GLY A 64 -22.39 12.89 -17.08
CA GLY A 64 -23.34 13.28 -16.04
C GLY A 64 -23.62 14.78 -16.11
N HIS A 65 -23.15 15.54 -15.12
CA HIS A 65 -23.33 16.98 -15.05
C HIS A 65 -22.30 17.79 -15.86
N LEU A 66 -21.23 17.16 -16.35
CA LEU A 66 -20.19 17.82 -17.14
C LEU A 66 -20.43 17.60 -18.63
N HIS A 67 -20.51 18.69 -19.38
CA HIS A 67 -20.52 18.68 -20.83
C HIS A 67 -19.25 19.35 -21.35
N LEU A 68 -18.51 18.66 -22.22
CA LEU A 68 -17.28 19.13 -22.83
C LEU A 68 -17.53 19.32 -24.32
N SER A 69 -17.11 20.46 -24.86
CA SER A 69 -17.21 20.76 -26.29
C SER A 69 -15.84 21.18 -26.84
N TYR A 70 -15.40 20.46 -27.86
CA TYR A 70 -14.17 20.70 -28.62
C TYR A 70 -14.52 20.99 -30.09
N PRO A 71 -14.89 22.23 -30.44
CA PRO A 71 -15.46 22.55 -31.75
C PRO A 71 -14.44 22.48 -32.90
N ALA A 72 -13.14 22.56 -32.61
CA ALA A 72 -12.07 22.49 -33.59
C ALA A 72 -11.41 21.11 -33.69
N GLY A 73 -11.79 20.16 -32.83
CA GLY A 73 -11.04 18.91 -32.65
C GLY A 73 -9.72 19.13 -31.89
N GLY A 74 -8.82 18.15 -31.96
CA GLY A 74 -7.50 18.25 -31.34
C GLY A 74 -6.77 16.91 -31.27
N VAL A 75 -5.87 16.76 -30.29
CA VAL A 75 -5.07 15.55 -30.12
C VAL A 75 -5.50 14.78 -28.87
N MET A 76 -5.74 13.49 -29.03
CA MET A 76 -6.00 12.54 -27.94
C MET A 76 -4.79 11.63 -27.77
N VAL A 77 -4.32 11.46 -26.55
CA VAL A 77 -3.25 10.52 -26.20
C VAL A 77 -3.83 9.45 -25.28
N GLU A 78 -3.66 8.19 -25.68
CA GLU A 78 -4.09 7.02 -24.92
C GLU A 78 -3.13 6.70 -23.79
N ALA A 79 -3.69 6.43 -22.61
CA ALA A 79 -2.94 6.00 -21.44
C ALA A 79 -3.52 4.68 -20.91
N SER A 80 -2.67 3.65 -20.88
CA SER A 80 -3.01 2.31 -20.43
C SER A 80 -2.35 1.96 -19.10
N ARG A 81 -3.00 1.07 -18.35
CA ARG A 81 -2.46 0.46 -17.13
C ARG A 81 -2.79 -1.03 -17.18
N HIS A 82 -1.82 -1.90 -16.91
CA HIS A 82 -1.96 -3.36 -17.06
C HIS A 82 -2.46 -3.79 -18.46
N GLY A 83 -2.03 -3.07 -19.51
CA GLY A 83 -2.50 -3.30 -20.88
C GLY A 83 -3.96 -2.92 -21.16
N GLU A 84 -4.69 -2.38 -20.18
CA GLU A 84 -6.04 -1.86 -20.35
C GLU A 84 -6.04 -0.33 -20.49
N LEU A 85 -6.82 0.18 -21.43
CA LEU A 85 -7.01 1.61 -21.64
C LEU A 85 -7.84 2.17 -20.48
N THR A 86 -7.22 2.96 -19.61
CA THR A 86 -7.83 3.44 -18.36
C THR A 86 -7.93 4.97 -18.29
N ALA A 87 -7.22 5.66 -19.18
CA ALA A 87 -7.29 7.10 -19.29
C ALA A 87 -7.01 7.60 -20.72
N PHE A 88 -7.44 8.83 -20.97
CA PHE A 88 -7.01 9.62 -22.12
C PHE A 88 -6.59 11.01 -21.69
N VAL A 89 -5.62 11.56 -22.39
CA VAL A 89 -5.28 12.99 -22.34
C VAL A 89 -5.80 13.65 -23.61
N LEU A 90 -6.57 14.73 -23.49
CA LEU A 90 -6.96 15.56 -24.62
C LEU A 90 -6.17 16.87 -24.56
N LEU A 91 -5.50 17.19 -25.66
CA LEU A 91 -4.78 18.44 -25.89
C LEU A 91 -5.56 19.18 -26.99
N ALA A 92 -6.48 20.03 -26.56
CA ALA A 92 -7.43 20.70 -27.44
C ALA A 92 -8.07 21.91 -26.74
N GLU A 93 -8.29 22.97 -27.50
CA GLU A 93 -9.08 24.11 -27.04
C GLU A 93 -10.56 23.75 -27.01
N GLY A 94 -11.20 23.95 -25.87
CA GLY A 94 -12.60 23.60 -25.66
C GLY A 94 -13.23 24.34 -24.49
N THR A 95 -14.47 23.96 -24.19
CA THR A 95 -15.22 24.51 -23.06
C THR A 95 -15.88 23.40 -22.26
N ALA A 96 -15.76 23.48 -20.93
CA ALA A 96 -16.48 22.66 -19.98
C ALA A 96 -17.68 23.44 -19.47
N HIS A 97 -18.87 22.84 -19.55
CA HIS A 97 -20.09 23.37 -18.96
C HIS A 97 -20.60 22.43 -17.87
N PHE A 98 -20.88 23.00 -16.69
CA PHE A 98 -21.37 22.26 -15.53
C PHE A 98 -22.88 22.47 -15.35
N SER A 99 -23.66 21.47 -15.72
CA SER A 99 -25.12 21.45 -15.53
C SER A 99 -25.47 21.08 -14.09
N GLY A 100 -25.83 22.06 -13.26
CA GLY A 100 -26.23 21.80 -11.87
C GLY A 100 -26.31 23.01 -10.94
N ASN A 101 -25.85 24.18 -11.39
CA ASN A 101 -26.15 25.47 -10.76
C ASN A 101 -27.07 26.27 -11.70
N GLU A 102 -27.96 27.09 -11.14
CA GLU A 102 -28.94 27.91 -11.89
C GLU A 102 -28.27 28.90 -12.88
N GLU A 103 -26.99 29.19 -12.69
CA GLU A 103 -26.08 29.80 -13.66
C GLU A 103 -25.01 28.75 -14.01
N GLY A 104 -25.17 28.04 -15.12
CA GLY A 104 -24.20 27.01 -15.52
C GLY A 104 -22.81 27.60 -15.70
N ALA A 105 -21.85 27.17 -14.88
CA ALA A 105 -20.47 27.65 -14.95
C ALA A 105 -19.79 27.07 -16.20
N SER A 106 -19.16 27.94 -16.98
CA SER A 106 -18.30 27.57 -18.11
C SER A 106 -16.83 27.70 -17.72
N PHE A 107 -16.01 26.73 -18.10
CA PHE A 107 -14.57 26.72 -17.87
C PHE A 107 -13.84 26.51 -19.21
N PRO A 108 -12.94 27.42 -19.63
CA PRO A 108 -12.14 27.21 -20.82
C PRO A 108 -11.11 26.09 -20.59
N ILE A 109 -10.93 25.22 -21.57
CA ILE A 109 -10.06 24.04 -21.48
C ILE A 109 -9.00 24.13 -22.58
N THR A 110 -7.76 23.85 -22.23
CA THR A 110 -6.68 23.56 -23.19
C THR A 110 -6.20 22.12 -23.08
N GLN A 111 -6.23 21.58 -21.86
CA GLN A 111 -5.83 20.20 -21.60
C GLN A 111 -6.84 19.53 -20.66
N LEU A 112 -7.05 18.24 -20.88
CA LEU A 112 -7.94 17.42 -20.08
C LEU A 112 -7.32 16.05 -19.82
N VAL A 113 -7.42 15.56 -18.59
CA VAL A 113 -7.16 14.15 -18.29
C VAL A 113 -8.44 13.48 -17.80
N LEU A 114 -8.87 12.45 -18.52
CA LEU A 114 -10.04 11.64 -18.20
C LEU A 114 -9.58 10.28 -17.67
N HIS A 115 -10.00 9.93 -16.47
CA HIS A 115 -9.95 8.55 -15.97
C HIS A 115 -11.38 8.00 -15.89
N ALA A 116 -11.62 6.85 -16.51
CA ALA A 116 -12.90 6.15 -16.40
C ALA A 116 -12.68 4.63 -16.55
N HIS A 117 -13.74 3.86 -16.37
CA HIS A 117 -13.67 2.41 -16.56
C HIS A 117 -13.30 2.07 -18.02
N PRO A 118 -12.47 1.05 -18.32
CA PRO A 118 -12.02 0.74 -19.68
C PRO A 118 -13.13 0.59 -20.72
N ALA A 119 -14.25 -0.04 -20.35
CA ALA A 119 -15.43 -0.13 -21.20
C ALA A 119 -16.05 1.24 -21.57
N GLU A 120 -15.99 2.25 -20.69
CA GLU A 120 -16.54 3.58 -20.95
C GLU A 120 -15.61 4.41 -21.81
N ILE A 121 -14.32 4.33 -21.52
CA ILE A 121 -13.22 4.85 -22.31
C ILE A 121 -13.31 4.33 -23.76
N ALA A 122 -13.53 3.03 -23.95
CA ALA A 122 -13.72 2.43 -25.27
C ALA A 122 -14.98 2.96 -25.99
N VAL A 123 -16.07 3.17 -25.27
CA VAL A 123 -17.30 3.76 -25.83
C VAL A 123 -17.06 5.21 -26.25
N LEU A 124 -16.39 6.02 -25.42
CA LEU A 124 -16.05 7.40 -25.72
C LEU A 124 -15.16 7.49 -26.96
N ARG A 125 -14.13 6.65 -27.06
CA ARG A 125 -13.27 6.55 -28.25
C ARG A 125 -14.08 6.29 -29.53
N GLY A 126 -15.16 5.50 -29.45
CA GLY A 126 -16.01 5.20 -30.59
C GLY A 126 -16.99 6.31 -31.01
N GLN A 127 -17.08 7.43 -30.27
CA GLN A 127 -18.04 8.51 -30.54
C GLN A 127 -17.54 9.56 -31.53
N THR A 128 -16.24 9.58 -31.85
CA THR A 128 -15.66 10.52 -32.80
C THR A 128 -14.81 9.79 -33.84
N PHE A 129 -14.55 10.46 -34.97
CA PHE A 129 -13.58 9.98 -35.93
C PHE A 129 -12.18 10.28 -35.40
N ILE A 130 -11.35 9.25 -35.42
CA ILE A 130 -10.01 9.28 -34.83
C ILE A 130 -9.03 8.79 -35.91
N ALA A 131 -8.16 9.69 -36.38
CA ALA A 131 -7.06 9.34 -37.24
C ALA A 131 -5.83 9.04 -36.38
N GLN A 132 -5.25 7.85 -36.56
CA GLN A 132 -4.01 7.51 -35.87
C GLN A 132 -2.87 8.34 -36.46
N GLU A 133 -2.27 9.18 -35.62
CA GLU A 133 -1.15 10.02 -35.99
C GLU A 133 -0.18 10.08 -34.82
N VAL A 134 1.07 9.66 -35.05
CA VAL A 134 2.10 9.65 -34.01
C VAL A 134 2.69 11.05 -33.90
N LEU A 135 2.37 11.73 -32.80
CA LEU A 135 2.79 13.10 -32.50
C LEU A 135 3.64 13.07 -31.21
N PRO A 136 4.98 12.95 -31.32
CA PRO A 136 5.86 12.79 -30.15
C PRO A 136 5.72 13.93 -29.13
N GLU A 137 5.57 15.16 -29.61
CA GLU A 137 5.40 16.35 -28.74
C GLU A 137 4.15 16.26 -27.86
N ALA A 138 3.03 15.77 -28.44
CA ALA A 138 1.79 15.54 -27.69
C ALA A 138 1.93 14.42 -26.65
N MET A 139 2.72 13.40 -26.96
CA MET A 139 3.00 12.31 -26.01
C MET A 139 3.84 12.80 -24.82
N ASP A 140 4.86 13.64 -25.06
CA ASP A 140 5.68 14.23 -24.02
C ASP A 140 4.87 15.19 -23.12
N GLU A 141 4.00 16.00 -23.72
CA GLU A 141 3.09 16.89 -23.00
C GLU A 141 2.08 16.11 -22.15
N ALA A 142 1.49 15.05 -22.71
CA ALA A 142 0.61 14.15 -21.97
C ALA A 142 1.32 13.46 -20.80
N MET A 143 2.59 13.07 -20.98
CA MET A 143 3.40 12.47 -19.91
C MET A 143 3.64 13.44 -18.76
N ALA A 144 4.02 14.68 -19.08
CA ALA A 144 4.18 15.73 -18.09
C ALA A 144 2.87 15.97 -17.33
N LEU A 145 1.74 16.04 -18.04
CA LEU A 145 0.43 16.25 -17.44
C LEU A 145 0.01 15.10 -16.52
N LEU A 146 0.18 13.84 -16.96
CA LEU A 146 -0.09 12.67 -16.13
C LEU A 146 0.78 12.65 -14.86
N ALA A 147 2.06 13.02 -14.96
CA ALA A 147 2.94 13.15 -13.81
C ALA A 147 2.44 14.22 -12.81
N THR A 148 1.87 15.33 -13.30
CA THR A 148 1.31 16.37 -12.41
C THR A 148 0.13 15.86 -11.60
N ILE A 149 -0.71 14.97 -12.12
CA ILE A 149 -1.92 14.49 -11.42
C ILE A 149 -1.75 13.15 -10.69
N ALA A 150 -0.61 12.47 -10.88
CA ALA A 150 -0.35 11.14 -10.33
C ALA A 150 -0.46 11.09 -8.79
N HIS A 151 -0.09 12.18 -8.11
CA HIS A 151 -0.14 12.29 -6.65
C HIS A 151 -1.57 12.34 -6.07
N GLU A 152 -2.58 12.50 -6.92
CA GLU A 152 -3.98 12.56 -6.53
C GLU A 152 -4.76 11.28 -6.76
N GLU A 153 -4.12 10.28 -7.37
CA GLU A 153 -4.75 8.97 -7.48
C GLU A 153 -5.01 8.41 -6.08
N PRO A 154 -6.18 7.77 -5.84
CA PRO A 154 -6.46 7.14 -4.56
C PRO A 154 -5.59 5.89 -4.43
N VAL A 155 -4.35 6.08 -3.99
CA VAL A 155 -3.39 5.01 -3.77
C VAL A 155 -3.43 4.59 -2.31
N LEU A 156 -3.64 3.30 -2.07
CA LEU A 156 -3.54 2.66 -0.76
C LEU A 156 -2.37 1.70 -0.76
N GLU A 157 -1.48 1.77 0.23
CA GLU A 157 -0.42 0.78 0.37
C GLU A 157 -0.92 -0.38 1.24
N VAL A 158 -0.91 -1.60 0.71
CA VAL A 158 -1.34 -2.80 1.43
C VAL A 158 -0.17 -3.78 1.42
N PHE A 159 0.45 -4.01 2.57
CA PHE A 159 1.57 -4.95 2.71
C PHE A 159 2.72 -4.70 1.72
N GLY A 160 3.09 -3.43 1.53
CA GLY A 160 4.14 -3.02 0.59
C GLY A 160 3.70 -2.97 -0.89
N VAL A 161 2.45 -3.33 -1.18
CA VAL A 161 1.87 -3.21 -2.52
C VAL A 161 1.05 -1.93 -2.58
N ARG A 162 1.48 -0.97 -3.41
CA ARG A 162 0.66 0.20 -3.73
C ARG A 162 -0.51 -0.28 -4.59
N LYS A 163 -1.73 0.08 -4.20
CA LYS A 163 -2.96 -0.24 -4.90
C LYS A 163 -3.64 1.02 -5.35
N VAL A 164 -4.09 1.04 -6.59
CA VAL A 164 -4.91 2.10 -7.14
C VAL A 164 -6.33 1.59 -7.32
N PHE A 165 -7.29 2.41 -6.90
CA PHE A 165 -8.69 2.17 -7.19
C PHE A 165 -9.00 2.89 -8.49
N LEU A 166 -9.50 2.14 -9.49
CA LEU A 166 -9.95 2.71 -10.76
C LEU A 166 -11.43 3.10 -10.67
N PRO A 167 -11.91 4.10 -11.45
CA PRO A 167 -13.31 4.45 -11.49
C PRO A 167 -14.19 3.25 -11.92
N ARG A 168 -15.30 3.03 -11.21
CA ARG A 168 -16.31 2.04 -11.59
C ARG A 168 -17.09 2.49 -12.83
N ARG A 169 -17.78 1.55 -13.48
CA ARG A 169 -18.77 1.89 -14.51
C ARG A 169 -19.80 2.90 -13.98
N GLY A 170 -19.96 3.98 -14.71
CA GLY A 170 -20.83 5.12 -14.49
C GLY A 170 -20.16 6.23 -13.70
N VAL A 171 -18.84 6.19 -13.55
CA VAL A 171 -18.06 7.19 -12.83
C VAL A 171 -16.81 7.56 -13.62
N ALA A 172 -16.69 8.84 -13.95
CA ALA A 172 -15.47 9.43 -14.48
C ALA A 172 -14.85 10.43 -13.50
N ARG A 173 -13.52 10.49 -13.49
CA ARG A 173 -12.73 11.58 -12.89
C ARG A 173 -12.09 12.36 -14.03
N VAL A 174 -12.27 13.67 -13.99
CA VAL A 174 -11.78 14.59 -15.02
C VAL A 174 -10.95 15.68 -14.35
N ALA A 175 -9.72 15.87 -14.81
CA ALA A 175 -8.90 17.04 -14.50
C ALA A 175 -8.88 17.95 -15.73
N LEU A 176 -9.27 19.21 -15.55
CA LEU A 176 -9.36 20.25 -16.57
C LEU A 176 -8.31 21.32 -16.27
N PHE A 177 -7.65 21.80 -17.32
CA PHE A 177 -6.64 22.85 -17.24
C PHE A 177 -7.01 23.98 -18.21
N SER A 178 -6.95 25.22 -17.71
CA SER A 178 -7.25 26.43 -18.50
C SER A 178 -6.00 26.98 -19.21
N PRO A 179 -6.18 27.86 -20.22
CA PRO A 179 -5.08 28.60 -20.83
C PRO A 179 -4.27 29.43 -19.81
N GLU A 180 -4.91 29.94 -18.75
CA GLU A 180 -4.24 30.70 -17.70
C GLU A 180 -3.53 29.82 -16.65
N GLY A 181 -3.57 28.49 -16.81
CA GLY A 181 -3.01 27.54 -15.86
C GLY A 181 -3.91 27.27 -14.65
N GLU A 182 -5.18 27.68 -14.70
CA GLU A 182 -6.15 27.31 -13.68
C GLU A 182 -6.54 25.84 -13.79
N ARG A 183 -7.01 25.26 -12.68
CA ARG A 183 -7.32 23.84 -12.62
C ARG A 183 -8.68 23.57 -12.00
N ALA A 184 -9.47 22.73 -12.67
CA ALA A 184 -10.73 22.22 -12.16
C ALA A 184 -10.72 20.68 -12.15
N THR A 185 -11.14 20.08 -11.04
CA THR A 185 -11.29 18.63 -10.94
C THR A 185 -12.76 18.28 -10.76
N TYR A 186 -13.29 17.47 -11.67
CA TYR A 186 -14.66 16.95 -11.62
C TYR A 186 -14.63 15.45 -11.32
N ILE A 187 -15.45 15.04 -10.35
CA ILE A 187 -15.68 13.63 -10.06
C ILE A 187 -17.18 13.38 -10.19
N GLN A 188 -17.54 12.60 -11.21
CA GLN A 188 -18.94 12.26 -11.49
C GLN A 188 -19.58 11.66 -10.23
N ALA A 189 -20.77 12.19 -9.87
CA ALA A 189 -21.56 11.81 -8.69
C ALA A 189 -21.02 12.19 -7.29
N ARG A 190 -20.05 13.11 -7.16
CA ARG A 190 -19.59 13.58 -5.83
C ARG A 190 -19.40 15.08 -5.68
N ARG A 191 -18.56 15.72 -6.50
CA ARG A 191 -18.15 17.13 -6.31
C ARG A 191 -17.42 17.70 -7.53
N THR A 192 -17.47 19.02 -7.67
CA THR A 192 -16.58 19.80 -8.53
C THR A 192 -15.67 20.63 -7.63
N LEU A 193 -14.34 20.47 -7.75
CA LEU A 193 -13.34 21.17 -6.94
C LEU A 193 -12.51 22.09 -7.83
N TRP A 194 -12.53 23.39 -7.53
CA TRP A 194 -11.87 24.45 -8.29
C TRP A 194 -10.61 24.90 -7.55
N GLN A 195 -9.49 25.06 -8.26
CA GLN A 195 -8.22 25.55 -7.73
C GLN A 195 -7.66 26.63 -8.68
N GLY A 196 -7.72 27.89 -8.26
CA GLY A 196 -7.24 29.04 -9.04
C GLY A 196 -7.59 30.39 -8.42
N PRO A 197 -6.94 31.49 -8.86
CA PRO A 197 -7.17 32.85 -8.34
C PRO A 197 -8.61 33.37 -8.59
N GLY A 198 -9.41 32.71 -9.44
CA GLY A 198 -10.85 32.98 -9.64
C GLY A 198 -11.81 31.91 -9.11
N ALA A 199 -11.39 31.03 -8.19
CA ALA A 199 -12.19 29.87 -7.78
C ALA A 199 -13.60 30.24 -7.24
N LEU A 200 -14.64 29.87 -8.01
CA LEU A 200 -16.04 29.89 -7.57
C LEU A 200 -16.28 28.84 -6.47
N PRO A 201 -17.31 29.03 -5.62
CA PRO A 201 -17.59 28.14 -4.50
C PRO A 201 -17.84 26.70 -4.96
N ILE A 202 -17.35 25.75 -4.17
CA ILE A 202 -17.50 24.30 -4.36
C ILE A 202 -18.98 23.98 -4.66
N ALA A 203 -19.28 23.60 -5.90
CA ALA A 203 -20.58 23.06 -6.25
C ALA A 203 -20.66 21.61 -5.74
N LEU A 204 -21.31 21.42 -4.59
CA LEU A 204 -21.66 20.11 -4.07
C LEU A 204 -22.91 19.63 -4.81
N HIS A 205 -22.72 18.80 -5.83
CA HIS A 205 -23.83 18.03 -6.37
C HIS A 205 -24.29 17.02 -5.32
N ASN A 206 -25.59 16.86 -5.14
CA ASN A 206 -26.16 15.89 -4.22
C ASN A 206 -25.54 14.52 -4.56
N PRO A 207 -24.78 13.87 -3.64
CA PRO A 207 -24.04 12.68 -3.99
C PRO A 207 -25.03 11.61 -4.41
N GLY A 208 -25.06 11.30 -5.71
CA GLY A 208 -25.78 10.13 -6.20
C GLY A 208 -25.24 8.87 -5.52
N ALA A 209 -25.96 7.76 -5.64
CA ALA A 209 -25.62 6.48 -5.01
C ALA A 209 -24.25 5.87 -5.40
N LYS A 210 -23.46 6.52 -6.27
CA LYS A 210 -22.18 6.05 -6.79
C LYS A 210 -21.05 7.00 -6.38
N GLN A 211 -20.56 6.88 -5.15
CA GLN A 211 -19.40 7.66 -4.69
C GLN A 211 -18.08 7.08 -5.23
N TYR A 212 -17.07 7.93 -5.41
CA TYR A 212 -15.72 7.49 -5.77
C TYR A 212 -14.62 8.12 -4.89
N PRO A 213 -13.71 7.30 -4.31
CA PRO A 213 -13.87 5.86 -4.14
C PRO A 213 -15.14 5.55 -3.30
N PRO A 214 -15.91 4.48 -3.58
CA PRO A 214 -17.10 4.10 -2.83
C PRO A 214 -16.76 3.71 -1.40
N HIS A 215 -17.53 4.21 -0.43
CA HIS A 215 -17.33 3.88 0.99
C HIS A 215 -17.46 2.36 1.27
N ASP A 216 -18.39 1.70 0.57
CA ASP A 216 -18.63 0.26 0.73
C ASP A 216 -17.47 -0.57 0.17
N GLN A 217 -16.85 -0.16 -0.95
CA GLN A 217 -15.66 -0.84 -1.50
C GLN A 217 -14.53 -0.88 -0.47
N PHE A 218 -14.37 0.23 0.25
CA PHE A 218 -13.33 0.35 1.24
C PHE A 218 -13.57 -0.62 2.42
N ILE A 219 -14.79 -0.66 2.94
CA ILE A 219 -15.16 -1.59 4.04
C ILE A 219 -15.02 -3.05 3.58
N MET A 220 -15.44 -3.37 2.36
CA MET A 220 -15.34 -4.72 1.83
C MET A 220 -13.89 -5.17 1.64
N SER A 221 -13.04 -4.30 1.09
CA SER A 221 -11.59 -4.55 0.98
C SER A 221 -10.97 -4.82 2.36
N LEU A 222 -11.34 -4.03 3.36
CA LEU A 222 -10.86 -4.21 4.72
C LEU A 222 -11.31 -5.54 5.33
N ALA A 223 -12.56 -5.93 5.12
CA ALA A 223 -13.10 -7.20 5.59
C ALA A 223 -12.37 -8.40 4.94
N ILE A 224 -12.12 -8.33 3.64
CA ILE A 224 -11.37 -9.37 2.90
C ILE A 224 -9.95 -9.48 3.42
N LEU A 225 -9.28 -8.34 3.62
CA LEU A 225 -7.93 -8.29 4.16
C LEU A 225 -7.87 -8.91 5.57
N ALA A 226 -8.88 -8.65 6.41
CA ALA A 226 -8.99 -9.24 7.74
C ALA A 226 -9.14 -10.76 7.71
N VAL A 227 -9.97 -11.29 6.81
CA VAL A 227 -10.13 -12.74 6.62
C VAL A 227 -8.83 -13.37 6.14
N MET A 228 -8.18 -12.77 5.15
CA MET A 228 -6.90 -13.26 4.63
C MET A 228 -5.81 -13.27 5.70
N LEU A 229 -5.72 -12.22 6.49
CA LEU A 229 -4.76 -12.16 7.59
C LEU A 229 -5.05 -13.17 8.69
N ALA A 230 -6.32 -13.46 8.98
CA ALA A 230 -6.67 -14.54 9.89
C ALA A 230 -6.16 -15.91 9.35
N ALA A 231 -6.24 -16.12 8.03
CA ALA A 231 -5.67 -17.31 7.38
C ALA A 231 -4.14 -17.35 7.53
N VAL A 232 -3.44 -16.22 7.29
CA VAL A 232 -1.98 -16.12 7.46
C VAL A 232 -1.58 -16.34 8.90
N ALA A 233 -2.28 -15.74 9.87
CA ALA A 233 -2.03 -15.93 11.30
C ALA A 233 -2.16 -17.41 11.71
N ALA A 234 -3.24 -18.06 11.30
CA ALA A 234 -3.44 -19.48 11.55
C ALA A 234 -2.37 -20.34 10.84
N GLY A 235 -1.94 -19.93 9.65
CA GLY A 235 -0.83 -20.54 8.91
C GLY A 235 0.50 -20.43 9.65
N VAL A 236 0.84 -19.26 10.18
CA VAL A 236 2.02 -19.06 11.03
C VAL A 236 1.96 -19.95 12.26
N VAL A 237 0.80 -20.01 12.93
CA VAL A 237 0.63 -20.90 14.09
C VAL A 237 0.86 -22.36 13.71
N PHE A 238 0.40 -22.79 12.53
CA PHE A 238 0.62 -24.15 12.03
C PHE A 238 2.10 -24.44 11.72
N VAL A 239 2.77 -23.56 10.98
CA VAL A 239 4.18 -23.74 10.59
C VAL A 239 5.12 -23.66 11.79
N THR A 240 4.72 -22.96 12.85
CA THR A 240 5.55 -22.77 14.05
C THR A 240 5.22 -23.71 15.23
N GLN A 241 4.38 -24.73 15.05
CA GLN A 241 3.97 -25.64 16.14
C GLN A 241 5.13 -26.36 16.83
N ASP A 242 6.23 -26.61 16.11
CA ASP A 242 7.41 -27.33 16.61
C ASP A 242 8.52 -26.40 17.15
N TYR A 243 8.26 -25.10 17.22
CA TYR A 243 9.16 -24.18 17.91
C TYR A 243 9.04 -24.35 19.43
N ASP A 244 10.19 -24.36 20.08
CA ASP A 244 10.27 -24.57 21.52
C ASP A 244 9.85 -23.27 22.26
N PRO A 245 8.75 -23.29 23.04
CA PRO A 245 8.27 -22.10 23.74
C PRO A 245 9.18 -21.68 24.92
N GLN A 246 10.25 -22.41 25.22
CA GLN A 246 11.12 -22.17 26.37
C GLN A 246 12.34 -21.28 26.07
N ALA A 247 12.24 -20.30 25.16
CA ALA A 247 13.22 -19.22 25.17
C ALA A 247 12.94 -18.32 26.39
N THR A 248 13.63 -18.59 27.48
CA THR A 248 13.61 -17.74 28.67
C THR A 248 14.20 -16.38 28.31
N TYR A 249 13.35 -15.36 28.23
CA TYR A 249 13.79 -13.97 28.30
C TYR A 249 14.48 -13.81 29.66
N GLY A 250 15.82 -13.71 29.62
CA GLY A 250 16.65 -13.58 30.82
C GLY A 250 16.09 -12.47 31.71
N HIS A 251 15.72 -12.86 32.94
CA HIS A 251 15.19 -11.94 33.93
C HIS A 251 16.34 -11.07 34.42
N GLU A 252 16.31 -9.79 34.06
CA GLU A 252 16.68 -8.62 34.87
C GLU A 252 17.08 -7.44 33.96
N GLY A 253 16.43 -6.30 34.11
CA GLY A 253 17.16 -5.02 34.04
C GLY A 253 16.65 -3.91 33.11
N ALA A 254 16.00 -4.18 31.98
CA ALA A 254 15.66 -3.07 31.07
C ALA A 254 14.38 -2.34 31.49
N LYS A 255 14.50 -1.05 31.84
CA LYS A 255 13.34 -0.16 32.01
C LYS A 255 12.67 0.09 30.65
N ILE A 256 11.38 -0.25 30.51
CA ILE A 256 10.57 -0.10 29.27
C ILE A 256 10.57 1.34 28.70
N MET A 257 10.85 2.34 29.54
CA MET A 257 10.83 3.76 29.15
C MET A 257 11.87 4.14 28.09
N TRP A 258 13.10 3.62 28.15
CA TRP A 258 14.14 4.04 27.21
C TRP A 258 13.97 3.45 25.81
N PRO A 259 13.56 2.16 25.61
CA PRO A 259 13.21 1.63 24.29
C PRO A 259 12.14 2.46 23.61
N LEU A 260 11.10 2.82 24.37
CA LEU A 260 9.97 3.60 23.87
C LEU A 260 10.40 5.02 23.49
N GLY A 261 11.19 5.68 24.35
CA GLY A 261 11.74 7.00 24.07
C GLY A 261 12.64 7.01 22.83
N LEU A 262 13.46 5.98 22.64
CA LEU A 262 14.33 5.85 21.48
C LEU A 262 13.54 5.60 20.19
N ALA A 263 12.53 4.72 20.23
CA ALA A 263 11.65 4.48 19.09
C ALA A 263 10.88 5.75 18.70
N LEU A 264 10.37 6.51 19.68
CA LEU A 264 9.68 7.77 19.44
C LEU A 264 10.63 8.81 18.82
N LEU A 265 11.81 8.99 19.41
CA LEU A 265 12.83 9.89 18.87
C LEU A 265 13.20 9.52 17.44
N HIS A 266 13.41 8.24 17.18
CA HIS A 266 13.74 7.74 15.85
C HIS A 266 12.65 8.09 14.84
N VAL A 267 11.38 7.79 15.13
CA VAL A 267 10.27 8.06 14.21
C VAL A 267 10.08 9.56 13.98
N VAL A 268 10.12 10.38 15.03
CA VAL A 268 9.96 11.84 14.89
C VAL A 268 11.08 12.44 14.04
N VAL A 269 12.34 12.09 14.32
CA VAL A 269 13.49 12.60 13.56
C VAL A 269 13.46 12.09 12.13
N GLU A 270 13.24 10.79 11.91
CA GLU A 270 13.16 10.25 10.54
C GLU A 270 12.05 10.90 9.73
N SER A 271 10.85 11.06 10.31
CA SER A 271 9.73 11.73 9.66
C SER A 271 10.09 13.17 9.28
N TYR A 272 10.76 13.90 10.18
CA TYR A 272 11.24 15.24 9.91
C TYR A 272 12.28 15.27 8.78
N LEU A 273 13.27 14.37 8.79
CA LEU A 273 14.30 14.28 7.75
C LEU A 273 13.70 13.98 6.37
N VAL A 274 12.70 13.10 6.31
CA VAL A 274 11.95 12.78 5.08
C VAL A 274 11.16 13.98 4.59
N LEU A 275 10.47 14.71 5.48
CA LEU A 275 9.70 15.90 5.11
C LEU A 275 10.57 17.04 4.59
N GLN A 276 11.80 17.15 5.08
CA GLN A 276 12.80 18.10 4.58
C GLN A 276 13.42 17.66 3.24
N ALA A 277 12.96 16.55 2.66
CA ALA A 277 13.48 15.96 1.42
C ALA A 277 15.02 15.82 1.44
N LEU A 278 15.59 15.52 2.62
CA LEU A 278 17.04 15.41 2.77
C LEU A 278 17.56 14.21 2.00
N HIS A 279 18.81 14.30 1.58
CA HIS A 279 19.46 13.25 0.82
C HIS A 279 19.38 11.89 1.56
N PRO A 280 19.06 10.77 0.88
CA PRO A 280 18.87 9.46 1.52
C PRO A 280 20.03 9.00 2.41
N LEU A 281 21.26 9.43 2.11
CA LEU A 281 22.45 9.15 2.94
C LEU A 281 22.36 9.76 4.35
N VAL A 282 21.68 10.90 4.52
CA VAL A 282 21.46 11.52 5.84
C VAL A 282 20.54 10.65 6.68
N ILE A 283 19.45 10.15 6.07
CA ILE A 283 18.50 9.23 6.71
C ILE A 283 19.21 7.93 7.09
N LEU A 284 20.04 7.39 6.20
CA LEU A 284 20.86 6.21 6.49
C LEU A 284 21.84 6.46 7.65
N GLY A 285 22.52 7.61 7.66
CA GLY A 285 23.42 8.00 8.75
C GLY A 285 22.70 8.06 10.10
N TRP A 286 21.50 8.63 10.15
CA TRP A 286 20.64 8.62 11.34
C TRP A 286 20.31 7.21 11.82
N ARG A 287 19.90 6.31 10.91
CA ARG A 287 19.61 4.90 11.23
C ARG A 287 20.84 4.18 11.77
N VAL A 288 22.02 4.36 11.16
CA VAL A 288 23.28 3.76 11.64
C VAL A 288 23.62 4.25 13.04
N MET A 289 23.46 5.55 13.30
CA MET A 289 23.72 6.13 14.63
C MET A 289 22.79 5.55 15.69
N ILE A 290 21.48 5.46 15.41
CA ILE A 290 20.51 4.86 16.33
C ILE A 290 20.81 3.37 16.56
N MET A 291 21.12 2.62 15.50
CA MET A 291 21.47 1.21 15.62
C MET A 291 22.72 0.99 16.48
N SER A 292 23.73 1.84 16.30
CA SER A 292 24.96 1.82 17.12
C SER A 292 24.63 2.08 18.60
N GLY A 293 23.73 3.03 18.86
CA GLY A 293 23.21 3.28 20.21
C GLY A 293 22.45 2.10 20.81
N ILE A 294 21.57 1.44 20.03
CA ILE A 294 20.84 0.24 20.46
C ILE A 294 21.80 -0.87 20.84
N LEU A 295 22.79 -1.15 19.98
CA LEU A 295 23.78 -2.20 20.22
C LEU A 295 24.63 -1.90 21.45
N TRP A 296 25.07 -0.66 21.62
CA TRP A 296 25.83 -0.25 22.79
C TRP A 296 25.03 -0.41 24.08
N ILE A 297 23.77 0.03 24.11
CA ILE A 297 22.90 -0.14 25.28
C ILE A 297 22.61 -1.62 25.53
N ALA A 298 22.30 -2.39 24.49
CA ALA A 298 22.01 -3.82 24.62
C ALA A 298 23.22 -4.61 25.19
N ASP A 299 24.45 -4.19 24.86
CA ASP A 299 25.69 -4.78 25.40
C ASP A 299 25.84 -4.50 26.91
N THR A 300 25.38 -3.34 27.40
CA THR A 300 25.37 -3.06 28.85
C THR A 300 24.44 -3.97 29.66
N TYR A 301 23.46 -4.61 29.02
CA TYR A 301 22.55 -5.59 29.63
C TYR A 301 23.03 -7.05 29.43
N GLY A 302 24.25 -7.26 28.93
CA GLY A 302 24.82 -8.57 28.67
C GLY A 302 24.90 -8.87 27.17
N ASN A 303 24.46 -10.06 26.74
CA ASN A 303 24.59 -10.45 25.33
C ASN A 303 23.54 -9.73 24.46
N ALA A 304 23.94 -8.58 23.91
CA ALA A 304 23.15 -7.69 23.07
C ALA A 304 22.35 -8.42 21.97
N LEU A 305 23.00 -9.37 21.31
CA LEU A 305 22.41 -10.11 20.20
C LEU A 305 21.27 -11.01 20.68
N THR A 306 21.42 -11.66 21.83
CA THR A 306 20.33 -12.48 22.39
C THR A 306 19.16 -11.64 22.88
N PHE A 307 19.42 -10.46 23.46
CA PHE A 307 18.37 -9.53 23.88
C PHE A 307 17.53 -9.05 22.69
N LEU A 308 18.17 -8.73 21.57
CA LEU A 308 17.49 -8.32 20.34
C LEU A 308 16.84 -9.48 19.56
N GLY A 309 16.96 -10.73 20.04
CA GLY A 309 16.45 -11.92 19.34
C GLY A 309 17.28 -12.31 18.11
N CYS A 310 18.50 -11.80 17.96
CA CYS A 310 19.48 -12.20 16.96
C CYS A 310 20.12 -13.53 17.36
N THR A 311 19.35 -14.62 17.28
CA THR A 311 19.82 -15.98 17.59
C THR A 311 20.16 -16.76 16.33
N MET A 312 21.32 -17.44 16.34
CA MET A 312 21.71 -18.38 15.29
C MET A 312 21.03 -19.75 15.45
N LYS A 313 20.34 -20.00 16.57
CA LYS A 313 19.60 -21.24 16.77
C LYS A 313 18.40 -21.26 15.82
N ARG A 314 18.29 -22.34 15.02
CA ARG A 314 17.19 -22.57 14.06
C ARG A 314 16.99 -21.39 13.08
N VAL A 315 18.09 -20.75 12.67
CA VAL A 315 18.03 -19.59 11.76
C VAL A 315 17.41 -19.96 10.41
N LEU A 316 17.75 -21.12 9.85
CA LEU A 316 17.24 -21.58 8.56
C LEU A 316 15.71 -21.81 8.58
N PRO A 317 15.14 -22.56 9.55
CA PRO A 317 13.69 -22.63 9.74
C PRO A 317 13.02 -21.27 9.95
N ALA A 318 13.67 -20.35 10.68
CA ALA A 318 13.13 -19.00 10.93
C ALA A 318 13.04 -18.19 9.63
N ILE A 319 14.12 -18.18 8.83
CA ILE A 319 14.15 -17.57 7.50
C ILE A 319 13.10 -18.22 6.59
N GLY A 320 13.00 -19.55 6.56
CA GLY A 320 12.01 -20.26 5.74
C GLY A 320 10.57 -19.90 6.12
N THR A 321 10.26 -19.84 7.41
CA THR A 321 8.96 -19.36 7.93
C THR A 321 8.71 -17.92 7.53
N GLY A 322 9.75 -17.09 7.61
CA GLY A 322 9.70 -15.68 7.23
C GLY A 322 9.38 -15.49 5.75
N ILE A 323 10.10 -16.17 4.86
CA ILE A 323 9.87 -16.15 3.40
C ILE A 323 8.45 -16.60 3.07
N TRP A 324 8.01 -17.72 3.65
CA TRP A 324 6.66 -18.24 3.41
C TRP A 324 5.57 -17.26 3.86
N THR A 325 5.73 -16.67 5.05
CA THR A 325 4.80 -15.66 5.57
C THR A 325 4.84 -14.40 4.71
N GLY A 326 6.02 -13.98 4.26
CA GLY A 326 6.18 -12.80 3.39
C GLY A 326 5.52 -13.00 2.03
N LEU A 327 5.68 -14.17 1.42
CA LEU A 327 4.99 -14.55 0.19
C LEU A 327 3.46 -14.50 0.38
N LEU A 328 2.94 -15.06 1.47
CA LEU A 328 1.51 -15.03 1.74
C LEU A 328 0.99 -13.62 1.96
N LEU A 329 1.67 -12.81 2.79
CA LEU A 329 1.28 -11.42 3.03
C LEU A 329 1.34 -10.59 1.74
N TYR A 330 2.34 -10.83 0.91
CA TYR A 330 2.45 -10.21 -0.41
C TYR A 330 1.25 -10.58 -1.30
N LEU A 331 0.91 -11.88 -1.42
CA LEU A 331 -0.25 -12.33 -2.20
C LEU A 331 -1.58 -11.79 -1.64
N CYS A 332 -1.70 -11.66 -0.32
CA CYS A 332 -2.84 -11.00 0.31
C CYS A 332 -2.87 -9.49 0.00
N GLY A 333 -1.70 -8.88 -0.14
CA GLY A 333 -1.54 -7.48 -0.54
C GLY A 333 -1.98 -7.26 -1.98
N THR A 334 -1.50 -8.07 -2.92
CA THR A 334 -1.82 -7.93 -4.35
C THR A 334 -3.26 -8.30 -4.67
N LEU A 335 -3.76 -9.43 -4.14
CA LEU A 335 -5.02 -10.05 -4.56
C LEU A 335 -5.10 -10.35 -6.07
N ALA A 336 -3.96 -10.33 -6.73
CA ALA A 336 -3.77 -10.56 -8.15
C ALA A 336 -2.62 -11.54 -8.36
N LEU A 337 -2.68 -12.31 -9.44
CA LEU A 337 -1.55 -13.12 -9.89
C LEU A 337 -0.63 -12.25 -10.74
N PRO A 338 0.70 -12.36 -10.59
CA PRO A 338 1.63 -11.62 -11.42
C PRO A 338 1.54 -12.09 -12.87
N SER A 339 1.57 -11.16 -13.81
CA SER A 339 1.62 -11.44 -15.25
C SER A 339 3.04 -11.72 -15.74
N GLY A 340 4.06 -11.25 -15.01
CA GLY A 340 5.45 -11.44 -15.38
C GLY A 340 6.46 -11.06 -14.30
N LEU A 341 7.73 -11.05 -14.70
CA LEU A 341 8.85 -10.57 -13.91
C LEU A 341 9.41 -9.29 -14.54
N ASN A 342 9.67 -8.29 -13.71
CA ASN A 342 10.39 -7.10 -14.14
C ASN A 342 11.84 -7.45 -14.49
N ILE A 343 12.31 -6.97 -15.63
CA ILE A 343 13.71 -7.11 -16.04
C ILE A 343 14.53 -6.12 -15.22
N VAL A 344 15.20 -6.63 -14.19
CA VAL A 344 16.04 -5.84 -13.28
C VAL A 344 17.50 -6.22 -13.52
N THR A 345 18.38 -5.21 -13.69
CA THR A 345 19.82 -5.45 -13.82
C THR A 345 20.38 -6.02 -12.51
N ALA A 346 21.46 -6.81 -12.59
CA ALA A 346 22.09 -7.40 -11.41
C ALA A 346 22.49 -6.34 -10.36
N ASP A 347 22.96 -5.18 -10.81
CA ASP A 347 23.34 -4.06 -9.93
C ASP A 347 22.11 -3.48 -9.22
N LEU A 348 21.01 -3.27 -9.94
CA LEU A 348 19.77 -2.76 -9.36
C LEU A 348 19.18 -3.77 -8.36
N LEU A 349 19.22 -5.07 -8.68
CA LEU A 349 18.78 -6.13 -7.77
C LEU A 349 19.63 -6.17 -6.51
N THR A 350 20.96 -6.08 -6.64
CA THR A 350 21.88 -6.09 -5.50
C THR A 350 21.64 -4.90 -4.58
N ASN A 351 21.51 -3.70 -5.16
CA ASN A 351 21.19 -2.49 -4.41
C ASN A 351 19.82 -2.58 -3.73
N LEU A 352 18.80 -3.09 -4.44
CA LEU A 352 17.47 -3.29 -3.89
C LEU A 352 17.49 -4.24 -2.69
N VAL A 353 18.14 -5.40 -2.82
CA VAL A 353 18.28 -6.38 -1.74
C VAL A 353 18.98 -5.76 -0.54
N TYR A 354 20.11 -5.08 -0.77
CA TYR A 354 20.87 -4.44 0.31
C TYR A 354 20.03 -3.41 1.06
N VAL A 355 19.42 -2.45 0.35
CA VAL A 355 18.61 -1.38 0.95
C VAL A 355 17.42 -1.98 1.70
N THR A 356 16.74 -2.94 1.09
CA THR A 356 15.56 -3.59 1.69
C THR A 356 15.91 -4.35 2.95
N VAL A 357 16.96 -5.18 2.92
CA VAL A 357 17.41 -5.97 4.07
C VAL A 357 17.89 -5.05 5.19
N SER A 358 18.69 -4.03 4.90
CA SER A 358 19.17 -3.10 5.92
C SER A 358 18.03 -2.30 6.56
N SER A 359 17.08 -1.82 5.75
CA SER A 359 15.91 -1.09 6.24
C SER A 359 15.01 -1.99 7.09
N ALA A 360 14.71 -3.21 6.62
CA ALA A 360 13.91 -4.17 7.34
C ALA A 360 14.58 -4.62 8.64
N LEU A 361 15.89 -4.90 8.62
CA LEU A 361 16.64 -5.29 9.81
C LEU A 361 16.60 -4.21 10.87
N PHE A 362 16.82 -2.96 10.48
CA PHE A 362 16.73 -1.83 11.40
C PHE A 362 15.34 -1.74 12.03
N HIS A 363 14.29 -1.79 11.20
CA HIS A 363 12.91 -1.67 11.64
C HIS A 363 12.50 -2.82 12.58
N GLU A 364 12.87 -4.05 12.25
CA GLU A 364 12.56 -5.22 13.09
C GLU A 364 13.35 -5.22 14.40
N ILE A 365 14.64 -4.85 14.40
CA ILE A 365 15.41 -4.69 15.63
C ILE A 365 14.76 -3.66 16.55
N LEU A 366 14.28 -2.54 16.01
CA LEU A 366 13.63 -1.50 16.81
C LEU A 366 12.29 -1.98 17.39
N TRP A 367 11.41 -2.52 16.56
CA TRP A 367 10.05 -2.85 17.00
C TRP A 367 9.95 -4.19 17.72
N ARG A 368 10.57 -5.24 17.19
CA ARG A 368 10.42 -6.62 17.68
C ARG A 368 11.53 -6.95 18.67
N GLY A 369 12.77 -6.63 18.32
CA GLY A 369 13.91 -6.81 19.21
C GLY A 369 13.83 -5.93 20.46
N LEU A 370 13.70 -4.62 20.27
CA LEU A 370 13.81 -3.65 21.35
C LEU A 370 12.47 -3.39 22.07
N VAL A 371 11.45 -2.87 21.37
CA VAL A 371 10.18 -2.47 22.00
C VAL A 371 9.39 -3.69 22.50
N GLN A 372 9.08 -4.64 21.61
CA GLN A 372 8.35 -5.85 22.00
C GLN A 372 9.15 -6.72 22.97
N GLY A 373 10.45 -6.91 22.73
CA GLY A 373 11.35 -7.63 23.63
C GLY A 373 11.36 -7.04 25.06
N ALA A 374 11.47 -5.71 25.19
CA ALA A 374 11.40 -5.05 26.50
C ALA A 374 10.04 -5.22 27.18
N LEU A 375 8.93 -5.08 26.45
CA LEU A 375 7.58 -5.31 27.00
C LEU A 375 7.39 -6.77 27.45
N ARG A 376 7.96 -7.71 26.70
CA ARG A 376 7.84 -9.15 26.96
C ARG A 376 8.54 -9.60 28.24
N GLN A 377 9.56 -8.87 28.68
CA GLN A 377 10.25 -9.12 29.96
C GLN A 377 9.33 -8.90 31.18
N HIS A 378 8.37 -7.98 31.08
CA HIS A 378 7.50 -7.59 32.20
C HIS A 378 6.05 -8.06 32.04
N HIS A 379 5.66 -8.44 30.83
CA HIS A 379 4.27 -8.74 30.49
C HIS A 379 4.12 -10.00 29.62
N SER A 380 2.88 -10.45 29.46
CA SER A 380 2.54 -11.59 28.60
C SER A 380 2.80 -11.29 27.12
N ALA A 381 2.97 -12.33 26.30
CA ALA A 381 3.19 -12.21 24.86
C ALA A 381 2.02 -11.47 24.14
N SER A 382 0.78 -11.75 24.53
CA SER A 382 -0.38 -11.06 23.95
C SER A 382 -0.38 -9.57 24.29
N PHE A 383 0.03 -9.22 25.51
CA PHE A 383 0.13 -7.83 25.93
C PHE A 383 1.27 -7.11 25.20
N SER A 384 2.47 -7.73 25.09
CA SER A 384 3.59 -7.12 24.37
C SER A 384 3.25 -6.88 22.90
N ILE A 385 2.67 -7.88 22.22
CA ILE A 385 2.20 -7.71 20.83
C ILE A 385 1.17 -6.59 20.74
N GLY A 386 0.17 -6.58 21.63
CA GLY A 386 -0.90 -5.57 21.62
C GLY A 386 -0.39 -4.14 21.80
N VAL A 387 0.49 -3.91 22.78
CA VAL A 387 1.06 -2.57 23.04
C VAL A 387 1.99 -2.14 21.90
N THR A 388 2.88 -3.02 21.42
CA THR A 388 3.74 -2.70 20.26
C THR A 388 2.92 -2.34 19.02
N THR A 389 1.79 -3.03 18.81
CA THR A 389 0.85 -2.76 17.71
C THR A 389 0.24 -1.37 17.82
N VAL A 390 -0.28 -0.99 19.00
CA VAL A 390 -0.85 0.34 19.24
C VAL A 390 0.20 1.43 19.04
N LEU A 391 1.43 1.21 19.54
CA LEU A 391 2.52 2.16 19.36
C LEU A 391 2.94 2.32 17.90
N ALA A 392 3.07 1.23 17.15
CA ALA A 392 3.39 1.26 15.72
C ALA A 392 2.30 2.01 14.93
N ALA A 393 1.01 1.78 15.23
CA ALA A 393 -0.10 2.55 14.67
C ALA A 393 0.03 4.05 14.95
N LEU A 394 0.18 4.43 16.21
CA LEU A 394 0.30 5.84 16.61
C LEU A 394 1.52 6.50 15.97
N PHE A 395 2.64 5.79 15.90
CA PHE A 395 3.88 6.32 15.33
C PHE A 395 3.79 6.48 13.81
N SER A 396 3.04 5.60 13.13
CA SER A 396 2.79 5.75 11.69
C SER A 396 1.93 6.99 11.34
N LEU A 397 1.23 7.60 12.31
CA LEU A 397 0.51 8.86 12.12
C LEU A 397 1.42 10.10 12.20
N ILE A 398 2.62 9.98 12.77
CA ILE A 398 3.53 11.12 12.99
C ILE A 398 3.92 11.80 11.67
N PRO A 399 4.32 11.10 10.60
CA PRO A 399 4.61 11.74 9.30
C PRO A 399 3.43 12.55 8.77
N ALA A 400 2.21 12.02 8.90
CA ALA A 400 0.99 12.66 8.44
C ALA A 400 0.61 13.89 9.25
N LEU A 401 0.76 13.81 10.58
CA LEU A 401 0.59 14.93 11.49
C LEU A 401 1.55 16.07 11.17
N LEU A 402 2.83 15.74 10.94
CA LEU A 402 3.86 16.73 10.58
C LEU A 402 3.65 17.32 9.17
N ALA A 403 3.10 16.54 8.23
CA ALA A 403 2.77 17.00 6.87
C ALA A 403 1.43 17.75 6.78
N GLY A 404 0.58 17.72 7.82
CA GLY A 404 -0.79 18.22 7.76
C GLY A 404 -1.71 17.44 6.81
N ASN A 405 -1.37 16.20 6.45
CA ASN A 405 -2.10 15.39 5.48
C ASN A 405 -2.84 14.23 6.16
N PHE A 406 -4.16 14.38 6.33
CA PHE A 406 -5.04 13.34 6.89
C PHE A 406 -5.92 12.67 5.84
N ALA A 407 -5.36 12.39 4.65
CA ALA A 407 -6.08 11.61 3.65
C ALA A 407 -6.57 10.28 4.26
N ALA A 408 -7.75 9.82 3.82
CA ALA A 408 -8.33 8.56 4.32
C ALA A 408 -7.32 7.40 4.23
N ALA A 409 -6.54 7.33 3.14
CA ALA A 409 -5.49 6.32 2.95
C ALA A 409 -4.47 6.27 4.09
N VAL A 410 -4.07 7.43 4.64
CA VAL A 410 -3.16 7.52 5.79
C VAL A 410 -3.79 6.93 7.03
N LEU A 411 -5.03 7.31 7.35
CA LEU A 411 -5.75 6.78 8.52
C LEU A 411 -5.92 5.26 8.41
N ILE A 412 -6.21 4.76 7.21
CA ILE A 412 -6.34 3.34 6.94
C ILE A 412 -5.01 2.62 7.16
N GLN A 413 -3.93 3.18 6.61
CA GLN A 413 -2.59 2.65 6.79
C GLN A 413 -2.25 2.54 8.27
N SER A 414 -2.49 3.61 9.03
CA SER A 414 -2.12 3.69 10.43
C SER A 414 -3.00 2.88 11.38
N PHE A 415 -4.31 2.78 11.14
CA PHE A 415 -5.24 2.12 12.06
C PHE A 415 -5.60 0.68 11.68
N PHE A 416 -5.29 0.26 10.45
CA PHE A 416 -5.58 -1.10 10.00
C PHE A 416 -4.33 -1.82 9.49
N ILE A 417 -3.68 -1.31 8.46
CA ILE A 417 -2.59 -2.04 7.78
C ILE A 417 -1.37 -2.23 8.70
N VAL A 418 -0.92 -1.16 9.36
CA VAL A 418 0.21 -1.19 10.29
C VAL A 418 -0.09 -2.06 11.51
N PRO A 419 -1.26 -1.95 12.18
CA PRO A 419 -1.62 -2.86 13.26
C PRO A 419 -1.60 -4.32 12.85
N MET A 420 -2.22 -4.65 11.72
CA MET A 420 -2.34 -6.03 11.31
C MET A 420 -0.98 -6.64 10.95
N SER A 421 -0.14 -5.91 10.22
CA SER A 421 1.22 -6.36 9.92
C SER A 421 2.06 -6.48 11.20
N THR A 422 1.86 -5.59 12.18
CA THR A 422 2.58 -5.63 13.46
C THR A 422 2.16 -6.81 14.33
N ILE A 423 0.87 -7.13 14.41
CA ILE A 423 0.37 -8.34 15.07
C ILE A 423 1.00 -9.58 14.42
N MET A 424 0.98 -9.64 13.09
CA MET A 424 1.52 -10.78 12.36
C MET A 424 3.02 -10.98 12.61
N LEU A 425 3.82 -9.94 12.43
CA LEU A 425 5.26 -10.00 12.66
C LEU A 425 5.59 -10.27 14.14
N GLY A 426 4.79 -9.72 15.06
CA GLY A 426 4.91 -9.99 16.49
C GLY A 426 4.63 -11.44 16.85
N LEU A 427 3.62 -12.06 16.23
CA LEU A 427 3.32 -13.49 16.39
C LEU A 427 4.44 -14.38 15.81
N VAL A 428 4.93 -14.05 14.62
CA VAL A 428 6.08 -14.76 14.00
C VAL A 428 7.30 -14.66 14.91
N TYR A 429 7.60 -13.47 15.44
CA TYR A 429 8.71 -13.25 16.36
C TYR A 429 8.54 -14.02 17.68
N GLU A 430 7.39 -13.96 18.35
CA GLU A 430 7.16 -14.70 19.61
C GLU A 430 7.24 -16.21 19.41
N ARG A 431 6.82 -16.72 18.24
CA ARG A 431 6.85 -18.16 17.97
C ARG A 431 8.24 -18.65 17.62
N THR A 432 8.99 -17.86 16.87
CA THR A 432 10.34 -18.26 16.42
C THR A 432 11.44 -17.87 17.40
N HIS A 433 11.18 -16.87 18.25
CA HIS A 433 12.16 -16.15 19.07
C HIS A 433 13.40 -15.74 18.27
N ASN A 434 13.19 -15.41 16.99
CA ASN A 434 14.26 -15.16 16.05
C ASN A 434 13.90 -13.98 15.15
N ILE A 435 14.70 -12.91 15.21
CA ILE A 435 14.50 -11.69 14.42
C ILE A 435 14.62 -11.93 12.91
N PHE A 436 15.33 -12.99 12.50
CA PHE A 436 15.49 -13.34 11.08
C PHE A 436 14.17 -13.77 10.42
N ALA A 437 13.18 -14.25 11.19
CA ALA A 437 11.86 -14.58 10.66
C ALA A 437 11.07 -13.34 10.21
N PRO A 438 10.77 -12.35 11.08
CA PRO A 438 10.10 -11.13 10.64
C PRO A 438 10.94 -10.32 9.63
N LEU A 439 12.28 -10.33 9.74
CA LEU A 439 13.16 -9.73 8.75
C LEU A 439 12.93 -10.34 7.35
N ALA A 440 12.95 -11.67 7.26
CA ALA A 440 12.73 -12.36 6.00
C ALA A 440 11.30 -12.12 5.48
N THR A 441 10.29 -12.04 6.35
CA THR A 441 8.93 -11.67 5.97
C THR A 441 8.87 -10.32 5.27
N VAL A 442 9.37 -9.25 5.91
CA VAL A 442 9.36 -7.90 5.34
C VAL A 442 10.22 -7.82 4.08
N THR A 443 11.39 -8.45 4.09
CA THR A 443 12.31 -8.46 2.95
C THR A 443 11.68 -9.14 1.74
N THR A 444 11.07 -10.31 1.92
CA THR A 444 10.38 -11.02 0.84
C THR A 444 9.24 -10.20 0.28
N MET A 445 8.42 -9.56 1.13
CA MET A 445 7.31 -8.72 0.66
C MET A 445 7.79 -7.57 -0.23
N HIS A 446 8.80 -6.83 0.20
CA HIS A 446 9.36 -5.72 -0.58
C HIS A 446 10.09 -6.17 -1.83
N ILE A 447 10.87 -7.25 -1.79
CA ILE A 447 11.54 -7.74 -3.01
C ILE A 447 10.50 -8.18 -4.04
N LEU A 448 9.45 -8.89 -3.62
CA LEU A 448 8.38 -9.33 -4.51
C LEU A 448 7.62 -8.14 -5.13
N SER A 449 7.40 -7.05 -4.39
CA SER A 449 6.74 -5.85 -4.93
C SER A 449 7.53 -5.16 -6.04
N PHE A 450 8.85 -5.36 -6.10
CA PHE A 450 9.69 -4.84 -7.18
C PHE A 450 9.90 -5.84 -8.32
N LEU A 451 10.01 -7.13 -8.01
CA LEU A 451 10.31 -8.16 -9.01
C LEU A 451 9.10 -8.56 -9.85
N LEU A 452 7.89 -8.51 -9.30
CA LEU A 452 6.69 -8.98 -9.98
C LEU A 452 5.99 -7.84 -10.72
N HIS A 453 5.59 -8.13 -11.95
CA HIS A 453 4.77 -7.29 -12.81
C HIS A 453 3.34 -7.85 -12.83
N PHE A 454 2.32 -6.98 -12.89
CA PHE A 454 0.91 -7.38 -12.82
C PHE A 454 0.17 -7.07 -14.10
#